data_AF-A0A218Z7U3-F1
#
_entry.id   AF-A0A218Z7U3-F1
#
_cell.length_a   1.000
_cell.length_b   1.000
_cell.length_c   1.000
_cell.angle_alpha   90.00
_cell.angle_beta   90.00
_cell.angle_gamma   90.00
#
_symmetry.space_group_name_H-M   'P 1'
#
loop_
_entity.id
_entity.type
_entity.pdbx_description
1 polymer ?
#
loop_
_entity_poly.entity_id
_entity_poly.type
_entity_poly.pdbx_seq_one_letter_code
_entity_poly.pdbx_strand_id
1 'polypeptide(L)'
;MQPISFLKRHLSLHTRPPTSTPKKRQKKRSPTPESPGYSSSSGTRSKTASPRSESKPLSPIKATNTPLHTWDNAKCRSWLYDLCITTLKCTPKEADAKVLLFTGNGKTLYQKDKDYWRLVFGNYNGLGVYSILLRIEPPQPEEMEKVGLLRKLRNSI
;
A
#
# COMPACT_ATOMS: atom_id res chain seq x y z
N MET A 1 -47.62 -25.52 -6.28
CA MET A 1 -46.19 -25.35 -6.64
C MET A 1 -45.52 -24.52 -5.55
N GLN A 2 -44.34 -24.92 -5.10
CA GLN A 2 -43.84 -24.65 -3.74
C GLN A 2 -43.16 -23.28 -3.55
N PRO A 3 -43.27 -22.66 -2.36
CA PRO A 3 -42.52 -21.46 -2.00
C PRO A 3 -41.08 -21.80 -1.57
N ILE A 4 -40.10 -21.07 -2.10
CA ILE A 4 -38.68 -21.21 -1.76
C ILE A 4 -38.44 -20.58 -0.38
N SER A 5 -38.09 -21.43 0.58
CA SER A 5 -37.86 -21.11 1.97
C SER A 5 -36.52 -20.39 2.21
N PHE A 6 -36.60 -19.42 3.14
CA PHE A 6 -35.52 -18.62 3.69
C PHE A 6 -34.35 -19.44 4.23
N LEU A 7 -33.14 -19.22 3.72
CA LEU A 7 -31.89 -19.69 4.34
C LEU A 7 -31.37 -18.66 5.34
N LYS A 8 -31.91 -18.78 6.56
CA LYS A 8 -31.50 -18.12 7.79
C LYS A 8 -30.25 -18.83 8.33
N ARG A 9 -29.04 -18.33 8.03
CA ARG A 9 -27.80 -18.78 8.69
C ARG A 9 -27.50 -17.89 9.89
N HIS A 10 -27.97 -18.33 11.05
CA HIS A 10 -27.50 -17.91 12.37
C HIS A 10 -26.30 -18.78 12.80
N LEU A 11 -25.49 -18.21 13.72
CA LEU A 11 -24.50 -18.84 14.61
C LEU A 11 -23.11 -19.09 13.99
N SER A 12 -21.98 -18.79 14.63
CA SER A 12 -21.71 -18.76 16.07
C SER A 12 -20.73 -17.65 16.49
N LEU A 13 -21.12 -16.91 17.53
CA LEU A 13 -20.23 -16.19 18.43
C LEU A 13 -19.60 -17.21 19.39
N HIS A 14 -18.28 -17.40 19.29
CA HIS A 14 -17.50 -18.03 20.36
C HIS A 14 -16.46 -17.03 20.90
N THR A 15 -16.88 -16.34 21.96
CA THR A 15 -16.16 -16.17 23.25
C THR A 15 -15.22 -17.36 23.52
N ARG A 16 -13.93 -17.24 23.90
CA ARG A 16 -13.28 -16.47 24.99
C ARG A 16 -11.73 -16.59 24.90
N PRO A 17 -10.95 -15.77 25.66
CA PRO A 17 -9.48 -15.78 25.76
C PRO A 17 -8.96 -16.72 26.88
N PRO A 18 -7.64 -16.99 27.02
CA PRO A 18 -6.79 -16.17 27.92
C PRO A 18 -5.30 -16.00 27.55
N THR A 19 -4.77 -14.87 28.01
CA THR A 19 -3.44 -14.54 28.56
C THR A 19 -2.31 -15.59 28.55
N SER A 20 -1.17 -15.25 27.91
CA SER A 20 0.16 -15.55 28.46
C SER A 20 1.20 -14.48 28.06
N THR A 21 1.62 -13.69 29.05
CA THR A 21 2.99 -13.15 29.18
C THR A 21 3.61 -13.90 30.39
N PRO A 22 4.94 -13.93 30.66
CA PRO A 22 6.03 -13.08 30.16
C PRO A 22 7.36 -13.82 29.84
N LYS A 23 8.31 -13.16 29.18
CA LYS A 23 9.74 -13.40 29.48
C LYS A 23 10.60 -12.14 29.27
N LYS A 24 10.74 -11.41 30.39
CA LYS A 24 11.84 -10.49 30.69
C LYS A 24 13.16 -11.25 30.50
N ARG A 25 14.04 -10.77 29.64
CA ARG A 25 15.47 -11.11 29.70
C ARG A 25 16.25 -9.82 29.86
N GLN A 26 16.43 -9.44 31.13
CA GLN A 26 17.35 -8.39 31.54
C GLN A 26 18.77 -8.81 31.13
N LYS A 27 19.43 -8.00 30.29
CA LYS A 27 20.88 -8.02 30.15
C LYS A 27 21.42 -6.84 30.96
N LYS A 28 21.98 -7.19 32.11
CA LYS A 28 22.66 -6.32 33.09
C LYS A 28 24.15 -6.26 32.70
N ARG A 29 24.77 -5.10 32.98
CA ARG A 29 26.21 -4.72 32.93
C ARG A 29 26.46 -3.62 31.89
N SER A 30 27.11 -2.49 32.17
CA SER A 30 27.66 -1.85 33.38
C SER A 30 27.98 -0.39 32.98
N PRO A 31 28.16 0.54 33.93
CA PRO A 31 28.47 1.94 33.65
C PRO A 31 29.96 2.16 33.40
N THR A 32 30.29 3.03 32.45
CA THR A 32 31.62 3.64 32.30
C THR A 32 31.45 5.15 32.41
N PRO A 33 31.98 5.80 33.46
CA PRO A 33 32.17 7.25 33.52
C PRO A 33 33.54 7.63 32.90
N GLU A 34 33.74 8.93 32.71
CA GLU A 34 34.96 9.64 32.26
C GLU A 34 35.05 9.81 30.71
N SER A 35 35.18 11.00 30.12
CA SER A 35 35.78 12.27 30.57
C SER A 35 35.15 13.52 29.91
N PRO A 36 35.29 14.71 30.52
CA PRO A 36 34.91 16.01 29.96
C PRO A 36 36.01 16.56 29.04
N GLY A 37 35.64 16.89 27.80
CA GLY A 37 36.51 17.52 26.81
C GLY A 37 35.76 18.61 26.06
N TYR A 38 35.94 19.83 26.51
CA TYR A 38 35.57 21.10 25.89
C TYR A 38 36.23 21.24 24.51
N SER A 39 35.47 21.71 23.52
CA SER A 39 35.97 22.61 22.46
C SER A 39 34.80 23.23 21.72
N SER A 40 34.55 24.49 22.07
CA SER A 40 33.75 25.44 21.32
C SER A 40 34.31 25.59 19.91
N SER A 41 33.44 25.49 18.91
CA SER A 41 33.67 26.02 17.57
C SER A 41 32.35 26.53 17.03
N SER A 42 32.09 27.79 17.34
CA SER A 42 31.06 28.64 16.78
C SER A 42 31.30 28.79 15.27
N GLY A 43 30.65 27.94 14.49
CA GLY A 43 30.51 28.09 13.04
C GLY A 43 29.09 28.51 12.69
N THR A 44 28.79 29.80 12.76
CA THR A 44 27.60 30.40 12.16
C THR A 44 27.71 30.33 10.64
N ARG A 45 27.45 29.15 10.06
CA ARG A 45 27.20 29.03 8.62
C ARG A 45 25.75 29.40 8.36
N SER A 46 25.59 30.58 7.78
CA SER A 46 24.37 31.11 7.18
C SER A 46 23.59 29.99 6.48
N LYS A 47 22.47 29.58 7.08
CA LYS A 47 21.42 28.83 6.39
C LYS A 47 20.80 29.78 5.40
N THR A 48 21.35 29.83 4.19
CA THR A 48 20.60 30.28 3.02
C THR A 48 19.47 29.27 2.87
N ALA A 49 18.31 29.60 3.45
CA ALA A 49 17.08 28.86 3.28
C ALA A 49 16.74 28.91 1.80
N SER A 50 17.16 27.87 1.08
CA SER A 50 16.71 27.63 -0.28
C SER A 50 15.19 27.55 -0.21
N PRO A 51 14.46 28.43 -0.91
CA PRO A 51 13.01 28.39 -0.92
C PRO A 51 12.62 27.00 -1.44
N ARG A 52 12.07 26.19 -0.52
CA ARG A 52 11.56 24.87 -0.82
C ARG A 52 10.46 25.10 -1.84
N SER A 53 10.76 24.90 -3.12
CA SER A 53 9.81 25.04 -4.22
C SER A 53 8.55 24.28 -3.83
N GLU A 54 7.50 25.04 -3.50
CA GLU A 54 6.19 24.51 -3.24
C GLU A 54 5.75 23.84 -4.53
N SER A 55 5.86 22.51 -4.55
CA SER A 55 5.41 21.69 -5.67
C SER A 55 3.91 21.93 -5.78
N LYS A 56 3.52 22.67 -6.82
CA LYS A 56 2.14 22.90 -7.25
C LYS A 56 1.34 21.62 -7.03
N PRO A 57 0.16 21.65 -6.37
CA PRO A 57 -0.64 20.45 -6.17
C PRO A 57 -0.91 19.83 -7.53
N LEU A 58 -0.37 18.63 -7.76
CA LEU A 58 -0.62 17.89 -8.99
C LEU A 58 -2.12 17.70 -9.09
N SER A 59 -2.70 18.18 -10.18
CA SER A 59 -4.11 17.97 -10.50
C SER A 59 -4.44 16.50 -10.25
N PRO A 60 -5.53 16.18 -9.51
CA PRO A 60 -5.85 14.79 -9.20
C PRO A 60 -5.89 14.00 -10.49
N ILE A 61 -4.95 13.06 -10.65
CA ILE A 61 -4.80 12.26 -11.86
C ILE A 61 -6.03 11.38 -11.93
N LYS A 62 -7.04 11.84 -12.67
CA LYS A 62 -8.17 11.00 -13.04
C LYS A 62 -7.62 9.98 -14.02
N ALA A 63 -7.64 8.73 -13.59
CA ALA A 63 -7.27 7.56 -14.35
C ALA A 63 -8.00 7.43 -15.71
N THR A 64 -9.03 8.26 -15.96
CA THR A 64 -9.80 8.37 -17.20
C THR A 64 -9.16 9.23 -18.30
N ASN A 65 -8.21 10.13 -17.99
CA ASN A 65 -7.65 11.06 -19.00
C ASN A 65 -6.31 10.61 -19.59
N THR A 66 -5.54 9.81 -18.85
CA THR A 66 -4.23 9.35 -19.29
C THR A 66 -4.23 7.83 -19.27
N PRO A 67 -4.02 7.15 -20.42
CA PRO A 67 -4.02 5.70 -20.46
C PRO A 67 -2.96 5.16 -19.51
N LEU A 68 -3.37 4.32 -18.57
CA LEU A 68 -2.50 3.87 -17.50
C LEU A 68 -1.30 3.12 -18.04
N HIS A 69 -1.41 2.42 -19.19
CA HIS A 69 -0.27 1.74 -19.81
C HIS A 69 0.93 2.63 -20.16
N THR A 70 0.76 3.96 -20.21
CA THR A 70 1.85 4.93 -20.43
C THR A 70 2.47 5.47 -19.14
N TRP A 71 1.98 5.06 -17.98
CA TRP A 71 2.46 5.56 -16.69
C TRP A 71 3.79 4.93 -16.32
N ASP A 72 4.74 5.79 -15.98
CA ASP A 72 5.99 5.40 -15.33
C ASP A 72 5.75 5.04 -13.84
N ASN A 73 6.80 4.58 -13.18
CA ASN A 73 6.71 4.19 -11.76
C ASN A 73 6.30 5.35 -10.86
N ALA A 74 6.78 6.57 -11.12
CA ALA A 74 6.48 7.74 -10.32
C ALA A 74 5.00 8.12 -10.41
N LYS A 75 4.41 8.11 -11.60
CA LYS A 75 2.98 8.35 -11.83
C LYS A 75 2.11 7.29 -11.16
N CYS A 76 2.47 6.02 -11.29
CA CYS A 76 1.78 4.93 -10.60
C CYS A 76 1.79 5.13 -9.07
N ARG A 77 2.95 5.50 -8.52
CA ARG A 77 3.09 5.75 -7.09
C ARG A 77 2.28 6.95 -6.63
N SER A 78 2.32 8.06 -7.37
CA SER A 78 1.51 9.25 -7.08
C SER A 78 0.02 8.91 -7.07
N TRP A 79 -0.46 8.15 -8.05
CA TRP A 79 -1.86 7.74 -8.09
C TRP A 79 -2.24 6.80 -6.94
N LEU A 80 -1.40 5.81 -6.62
CA LEU A 80 -1.64 4.91 -5.47
C LEU A 80 -1.65 5.69 -4.15
N TYR A 81 -0.81 6.72 -4.01
CA TYR A 81 -0.78 7.60 -2.85
C TYR A 81 -2.10 8.36 -2.70
N ASP A 82 -2.57 8.99 -3.78
CA ASP A 82 -3.85 9.70 -3.79
C ASP A 82 -5.00 8.76 -3.49
N LEU A 83 -5.00 7.54 -4.05
CA LEU A 83 -5.98 6.50 -3.78
C LEU A 83 -6.02 6.12 -2.29
N CYS A 84 -4.85 5.98 -1.67
CA CYS A 84 -4.73 5.65 -0.25
C CYS A 84 -5.34 6.72 0.65
N ILE A 85 -5.06 7.99 0.37
CA ILE A 85 -5.57 9.09 1.18
C ILE A 85 -7.06 9.29 0.94
N THR A 86 -7.49 9.34 -0.32
CA THR A 86 -8.85 9.70 -0.68
C THR A 86 -9.85 8.58 -0.38
N THR A 87 -9.51 7.35 -0.76
CA THR A 87 -10.43 6.21 -0.78
C THR A 87 -10.23 5.31 0.43
N LEU A 88 -8.99 4.99 0.77
CA LEU A 88 -8.68 4.09 1.89
C LEU A 88 -8.56 4.82 3.24
N LYS A 89 -8.61 6.16 3.23
CA LYS A 89 -8.46 7.03 4.42
C LYS A 89 -7.18 6.72 5.22
N CYS A 90 -6.12 6.30 4.55
CA CYS A 90 -4.81 6.10 5.16
C CYS A 90 -4.22 7.44 5.58
N THR A 91 -3.35 7.40 6.60
CA THR A 91 -2.54 8.59 6.93
C THR A 91 -1.49 8.84 5.83
N PRO A 92 -1.05 10.10 5.60
CA PRO A 92 -0.02 10.40 4.60
C PRO A 92 1.26 9.57 4.76
N LYS A 93 1.68 9.32 6.02
CA LYS A 93 2.87 8.51 6.34
C LYS A 93 2.69 7.04 5.99
N GLU A 94 1.51 6.49 6.24
CA GLU A 94 1.19 5.10 5.90
C GLU A 94 1.05 4.91 4.39
N ALA A 95 0.42 5.87 3.71
CA ALA A 95 0.31 5.87 2.25
C ALA A 95 1.69 5.87 1.60
N ASP A 96 2.61 6.74 2.05
CA ASP A 96 3.97 6.81 1.53
C ASP A 96 4.72 5.47 1.72
N ALA A 97 4.67 4.91 2.93
CA ALA A 97 5.29 3.61 3.22
C ALA A 97 4.76 2.47 2.33
N LYS A 98 3.44 2.42 2.09
CA LYS A 98 2.82 1.38 1.26
C LYS A 98 3.13 1.56 -0.23
N VAL A 99 3.12 2.80 -0.71
CA VAL A 99 3.38 3.14 -2.11
C VAL A 99 4.83 2.85 -2.50
N LEU A 100 5.78 3.00 -1.58
CA LEU A 100 7.18 2.63 -1.81
C LEU A 100 7.38 1.14 -2.08
N LEU A 101 6.51 0.27 -1.54
CA LEU A 101 6.54 -1.17 -1.81
C LEU A 101 6.12 -1.52 -3.24
N PHE A 102 5.41 -0.62 -3.92
CA PHE A 102 5.07 -0.81 -5.31
C PHE A 102 6.25 -0.48 -6.22
N THR A 103 6.65 -1.47 -7.03
CA THR A 103 7.65 -1.32 -8.09
C THR A 103 7.05 -1.82 -9.40
N GLY A 104 7.15 -1.00 -10.43
CA GLY A 104 6.52 -1.26 -11.72
C GLY A 104 6.03 -0.01 -12.44
N ASN A 105 5.46 -0.21 -13.62
CA ASN A 105 4.82 0.81 -14.44
C ASN A 105 3.32 0.53 -14.57
N GLY A 106 2.62 1.32 -15.35
CA GLY A 106 1.19 1.19 -15.56
C GLY A 106 0.73 -0.18 -16.05
N LYS A 107 1.48 -0.82 -16.95
CA LYS A 107 1.17 -2.19 -17.41
C LYS A 107 1.24 -3.18 -16.26
N THR A 108 2.30 -3.12 -15.47
CA THR A 108 2.47 -4.03 -14.33
C THR A 108 1.45 -3.78 -13.22
N LEU A 109 0.93 -2.55 -13.08
CA LEU A 109 -0.12 -2.19 -12.13
C LEU A 109 -1.35 -3.10 -12.30
N TYR A 110 -1.79 -3.34 -13.53
CA TYR A 110 -2.93 -4.24 -13.83
C TYR A 110 -2.59 -5.72 -13.76
N GLN A 111 -1.33 -6.07 -14.02
CA GLN A 111 -0.90 -7.47 -14.01
C GLN A 111 -0.79 -8.03 -12.60
N LYS A 112 -0.62 -7.18 -11.57
CA LYS A 112 -0.62 -7.61 -10.16
C LYS A 112 -1.94 -8.27 -9.79
N ASP A 113 -1.84 -9.42 -9.16
CA ASP A 113 -2.99 -10.17 -8.67
C ASP A 113 -3.54 -9.57 -7.37
N LYS A 114 -4.76 -10.01 -7.01
CA LYS A 114 -5.42 -9.61 -5.76
C LYS A 114 -4.53 -9.86 -4.54
N ASP A 115 -3.72 -10.92 -4.56
CA ASP A 115 -2.93 -11.37 -3.42
C ASP A 115 -1.70 -10.46 -3.22
N TYR A 116 -1.09 -9.97 -4.30
CA TYR A 116 -0.10 -8.90 -4.22
C TYR A 116 -0.68 -7.64 -3.55
N TRP A 117 -1.87 -7.19 -3.96
CA TRP A 117 -2.48 -6.00 -3.37
C TRP A 117 -2.84 -6.19 -1.89
N ARG A 118 -3.28 -7.39 -1.50
CA ARG A 118 -3.50 -7.74 -0.09
C ARG A 118 -2.22 -7.72 0.72
N LEU A 119 -1.11 -8.17 0.15
CA LEU A 119 0.20 -8.15 0.80
C LEU A 119 0.66 -6.71 1.05
N VAL A 120 0.49 -5.81 0.08
CA VAL A 120 0.97 -4.42 0.17
C VAL A 120 0.08 -3.55 1.06
N PHE A 121 -1.24 -3.63 0.88
CA PHE A 121 -2.18 -2.70 1.53
C PHE A 121 -2.92 -3.32 2.73
N GLY A 122 -2.82 -4.63 2.94
CA GLY A 122 -3.61 -5.40 3.87
C GLY A 122 -4.86 -6.00 3.21
N ASN A 123 -5.54 -6.90 3.92
CA ASN A 123 -6.58 -7.76 3.33
C ASN A 123 -7.75 -6.96 2.70
N TYR A 124 -8.36 -6.05 3.46
CA TYR A 124 -9.51 -5.27 2.98
C TYR A 124 -9.11 -4.15 2.02
N ASN A 125 -8.07 -3.39 2.38
CA ASN A 125 -7.61 -2.27 1.56
C ASN A 125 -7.05 -2.72 0.22
N GLY A 126 -6.29 -3.83 0.19
CA GLY A 126 -5.77 -4.42 -1.04
C GLY A 126 -6.87 -4.87 -2.00
N LEU A 127 -7.95 -5.46 -1.48
CA LEU A 127 -9.13 -5.79 -2.28
C LEU A 127 -9.82 -4.53 -2.83
N GLY A 128 -9.86 -3.45 -2.06
CA GLY A 128 -10.35 -2.15 -2.51
C GLY A 128 -9.55 -1.61 -3.70
N VAL A 129 -8.22 -1.57 -3.58
CA VAL A 129 -7.32 -1.14 -4.68
C VAL A 129 -7.53 -1.99 -5.92
N TYR A 130 -7.53 -3.32 -5.76
CA TYR A 130 -7.73 -4.25 -6.87
C TYR A 130 -9.08 -4.03 -7.57
N SER A 131 -10.16 -3.83 -6.81
CA SER A 131 -11.49 -3.59 -7.35
C SER A 131 -11.59 -2.26 -8.11
N ILE A 132 -10.87 -1.22 -7.65
CA ILE A 132 -10.84 0.08 -8.34
C ILE A 132 -10.07 -0.03 -9.66
N LEU A 133 -8.93 -0.73 -9.66
CA LEU A 133 -8.16 -0.99 -10.88
C LEU A 133 -9.02 -1.70 -11.94
N LEU A 134 -9.77 -2.74 -11.56
CA LEU A 134 -10.67 -3.45 -12.48
C LEU A 134 -11.79 -2.57 -13.07
N ARG A 135 -12.16 -1.47 -12.41
CA ARG A 135 -13.19 -0.54 -12.90
C ARG A 135 -12.66 0.53 -13.84
N ILE A 136 -11.39 0.90 -13.70
CA ILE A 136 -10.77 2.01 -14.44
C ILE A 136 -10.52 1.65 -15.90
N GLU A 137 -10.13 0.40 -16.17
CA GLU A 137 -9.86 -0.06 -17.52
C GLU A 137 -10.51 -1.45 -17.67
N PRO A 138 -11.63 -1.59 -18.39
CA PRO A 138 -12.04 -2.90 -18.85
C PRO A 138 -10.91 -3.41 -19.74
N PRO A 139 -10.28 -4.56 -19.44
CA PRO A 139 -9.27 -5.12 -20.30
C PRO A 139 -9.87 -5.27 -21.69
N GLN A 140 -9.19 -4.74 -22.70
CA GLN A 140 -9.52 -5.02 -24.09
C GLN A 140 -9.66 -6.55 -24.22
N PRO A 141 -10.80 -7.05 -24.74
CA PRO A 141 -11.13 -8.48 -24.67
C PRO A 141 -10.05 -9.39 -25.26
N GLU A 142 -9.28 -8.89 -26.22
CA GLU A 142 -8.21 -9.61 -26.90
C GLU A 142 -6.97 -9.91 -26.02
N GLU A 143 -6.68 -9.06 -25.02
CA GLU A 143 -5.57 -9.33 -24.08
C GLU A 143 -6.01 -10.16 -22.87
N MET A 144 -7.30 -10.09 -22.51
CA MET A 144 -7.81 -10.82 -21.35
C MET A 144 -7.80 -12.34 -21.56
N GLU A 145 -7.96 -12.81 -22.80
CA GLU A 145 -7.88 -14.23 -23.15
C GLU A 145 -6.46 -14.79 -22.95
N LYS A 146 -5.43 -14.02 -23.33
CA LYS A 146 -4.02 -14.40 -23.13
C LYS A 146 -3.62 -14.39 -21.66
N VAL A 147 -4.04 -13.38 -20.90
CA VAL A 147 -3.74 -13.29 -19.45
C VAL A 147 -4.52 -14.35 -18.66
N GLY A 148 -5.77 -14.64 -19.06
CA GLY A 148 -6.58 -15.72 -18.50
C GLY A 148 -5.99 -17.11 -18.77
N LEU A 149 -5.52 -17.35 -19.99
CA LEU A 149 -4.80 -18.58 -20.37
C LEU A 149 -3.48 -18.75 -19.59
N LEU A 150 -2.69 -17.69 -19.47
CA LEU A 150 -1.43 -17.72 -18.70
C LEU A 150 -1.66 -17.97 -17.20
N ARG A 151 -2.73 -17.40 -16.62
CA ARG A 151 -3.11 -17.67 -15.22
C ARG A 151 -3.65 -19.08 -15.02
N LYS A 152 -4.41 -19.64 -15.98
CA LYS A 152 -4.85 -21.04 -15.95
C LYS A 152 -3.67 -22.01 -16.07
N LEU A 153 -2.71 -21.72 -16.95
CA LEU A 153 -1.49 -22.55 -17.07
C LEU A 153 -0.66 -22.53 -15.78
N ARG A 154 -0.48 -21.36 -15.15
CA ARG A 154 0.31 -21.22 -13.92
C ARG A 154 -0.27 -21.97 -12.71
N ASN A 155 -1.58 -22.16 -12.66
CA ASN A 155 -2.25 -22.84 -11.56
C ASN A 155 -2.51 -24.33 -11.83
N SER A 156 -2.07 -24.85 -12.98
CA SER A 156 -2.22 -26.25 -13.39
C SER A 156 -0.92 -27.07 -13.27
N ILE A 157 0.12 -26.47 -12.68
CA ILE A 157 1.41 -27.09 -12.33
C ILE A 157 1.54 -26.99 -10.81
#